data_AF-A0A151TSV0-F1
#
_entry.id   AF-A0A151TSV0-F1
#
_cell.length_a   1.000
_cell.length_b   1.000
_cell.length_c   1.000
_cell.angle_alpha   90.00
_cell.angle_beta   90.00
_cell.angle_gamma   90.00
#
_symmetry.space_group_name_H-M   'P 1'
#
loop_
_entity.id
_entity.type
_entity.pdbx_description
1 polymer ?
#
loop_
_entity_poly.entity_id
_entity_poly.type
_entity_poly.pdbx_seq_one_letter_code
_entity_poly.pdbx_strand_id
1 'polypeptide(L)'
;EEVGLCSLHAGGEAEYWWRGTRQMLESRGALVDWDCFRRVFLEKCFLDSVRYAKEVKFMRLHQGSLSVSKYAMRFEHLARFYFEAISEAWRCRKFA
;
A
#
# COMPACT_ATOMS: atom_id res chain seq x y z
N GLU A 1 -5.36 14.19 -11.76
CA GLU A 1 -6.15 13.00 -12.13
C GLU A 1 -5.47 11.76 -11.54
N GLU A 2 -5.56 11.56 -10.21
CA GLU A 2 -5.00 10.38 -9.50
C GLU A 2 -5.94 9.88 -8.40
N VAL A 3 -6.88 10.71 -7.94
CA VAL A 3 -7.91 10.35 -6.95
C VAL A 3 -8.92 9.30 -7.43
N GLY A 4 -9.03 9.05 -8.74
CA GLY A 4 -10.01 8.11 -9.31
C GLY A 4 -9.64 6.63 -9.20
N LEU A 5 -8.36 6.29 -9.06
CA LEU A 5 -7.90 4.90 -9.08
C LEU A 5 -8.13 4.16 -7.76
N CYS A 6 -8.03 4.85 -6.62
CA CYS A 6 -8.36 4.26 -5.32
C CYS A 6 -9.85 3.96 -5.17
N SER A 7 -10.75 4.69 -5.83
CA SER A 7 -12.20 4.53 -5.68
C SER A 7 -12.78 3.37 -6.49
N LEU A 8 -12.20 3.05 -7.65
CA LEU A 8 -12.78 2.09 -8.60
C LEU A 8 -12.49 0.61 -8.26
N HIS A 9 -11.44 0.32 -7.50
CA HIS A 9 -11.09 -1.07 -7.10
C HIS A 9 -11.56 -1.44 -5.69
N ALA A 10 -12.07 -0.46 -4.92
CA ALA A 10 -12.08 -0.55 -3.46
C ALA A 10 -13.46 -0.79 -2.83
N GLY A 11 -14.57 -0.86 -3.59
CA GLY A 11 -15.89 -0.99 -2.98
C GLY A 11 -16.02 -2.16 -1.99
N GLY A 12 -15.57 -3.36 -2.37
CA GLY A 12 -15.58 -4.54 -1.51
C GLY A 12 -14.37 -4.68 -0.59
N GLU A 13 -13.17 -4.37 -1.09
CA GLU A 13 -11.92 -4.49 -0.32
C GLU A 13 -11.81 -3.42 0.77
N ALA A 14 -12.28 -2.19 0.53
CA ALA A 14 -12.27 -1.14 1.54
C ALA A 14 -13.29 -1.38 2.64
N GLU A 15 -14.46 -1.94 2.33
CA GLU A 15 -15.45 -2.37 3.32
C GLU A 15 -14.87 -3.44 4.26
N TYR A 16 -14.20 -4.45 3.68
CA TYR A 16 -13.55 -5.51 4.44
C TYR A 16 -12.38 -4.97 5.31
N TRP A 17 -11.49 -4.18 4.72
CA TRP A 17 -10.37 -3.56 5.43
C TRP A 17 -10.84 -2.61 6.53
N TRP A 18 -11.88 -1.80 6.27
CA TRP A 18 -12.39 -0.83 7.24
C TRP A 18 -13.01 -1.54 8.44
N ARG A 19 -13.71 -2.66 8.23
CA ARG A 19 -14.26 -3.49 9.32
C ARG A 19 -13.18 -3.96 10.28
N GLY A 20 -12.06 -4.48 9.77
CA GLY A 20 -10.93 -4.93 10.59
C GLY A 20 -10.21 -3.76 11.28
N THR A 21 -9.99 -2.67 10.53
CA THR A 21 -9.32 -1.46 11.05
C THR A 21 -10.13 -0.80 12.17
N ARG A 22 -11.46 -0.72 12.00
CA ARG A 22 -12.40 -0.22 13.00
C ARG A 22 -12.34 -1.04 14.28
N GLN A 23 -12.38 -2.37 14.19
CA GLN A 23 -12.30 -3.25 15.35
C GLN A 23 -10.98 -3.06 16.12
N MET A 24 -9.86 -2.86 15.42
CA MET A 24 -8.56 -2.55 16.02
C MET A 24 -8.52 -1.15 16.68
N LEU A 25 -9.16 -0.15 16.07
CA LEU A 25 -9.22 1.20 16.64
C LEU A 25 -10.07 1.21 17.92
N GLU A 26 -11.22 0.54 17.89
CA GLU A 26 -12.11 0.39 19.05
C GLU A 26 -11.41 -0.39 20.18
N SER A 27 -10.66 -1.45 19.89
CA SER A 27 -9.91 -2.20 20.92
C SER A 27 -8.77 -1.39 21.57
N ARG A 28 -8.25 -0.38 20.86
CA ARG A 28 -7.26 0.58 21.38
C ARG A 28 -7.90 1.76 22.12
N GLY A 29 -9.23 1.78 22.27
CA GLY A 29 -9.96 2.88 22.89
C GLY A 29 -10.01 4.15 22.05
N ALA A 30 -9.73 4.06 20.74
CA ALA A 30 -9.84 5.21 19.86
C ALA A 30 -11.32 5.51 19.55
N LEU A 31 -11.67 6.80 19.56
CA LEU A 31 -12.96 7.26 19.06
C LEU A 31 -12.99 7.10 17.53
N VAL A 32 -13.83 6.18 17.05
CA VAL A 32 -14.09 5.99 15.63
C VAL A 32 -15.20 6.94 15.20
N ASP A 33 -14.81 8.18 14.92
CA ASP A 33 -15.66 9.18 14.28
C ASP A 33 -15.36 9.32 12.77
N TRP A 34 -16.10 10.18 12.10
CA TRP A 34 -15.93 10.43 10.67
C TRP A 34 -14.55 11.01 10.33
N ASP A 35 -13.95 11.79 11.22
CA ASP A 35 -12.61 12.36 11.05
C ASP A 35 -11.52 11.29 11.14
N CYS A 36 -11.66 10.36 12.07
CA CYS A 36 -10.81 9.19 12.19
C CYS A 36 -10.85 8.34 10.91
N PHE A 37 -12.06 8.03 10.42
CA PHE A 37 -12.23 7.33 9.16
C PHE A 37 -11.52 8.03 8.01
N ARG A 38 -11.78 9.33 7.80
CA ARG A 38 -11.18 10.10 6.71
C ARG A 38 -9.65 10.08 6.78
N ARG A 39 -9.08 10.26 7.96
CA ARG A 39 -7.62 10.27 8.14
C ARG A 39 -7.00 8.93 7.78
N VAL A 40 -7.52 7.85 8.36
CA VAL A 40 -6.99 6.49 8.18
C VAL A 40 -7.21 6.02 6.74
N PHE A 41 -8.35 6.36 6.14
CA PHE A 41 -8.64 6.07 4.74
C PHE A 41 -7.72 6.82 3.78
N LEU A 42 -7.50 8.12 3.98
CA LEU A 42 -6.60 8.91 3.15
C LEU A 42 -5.15 8.45 3.26
N GLU A 43 -4.69 8.09 4.46
CA GLU A 43 -3.36 7.53 4.66
C GLU A 43 -3.19 6.20 3.93
N LYS A 44 -4.19 5.31 4.03
CA LYS A 44 -4.22 4.03 3.31
C LYS A 44 -4.21 4.24 1.79
N CYS A 45 -5.08 5.12 1.28
CA CYS A 45 -5.13 5.44 -0.14
C CYS A 45 -3.83 6.08 -0.64
N PHE A 46 -3.22 6.98 0.13
CA PHE A 46 -1.95 7.58 -0.24
C PHE A 46 -0.85 6.53 -0.30
N LEU A 47 -0.76 5.66 0.72
CA LEU A 47 0.20 4.56 0.74
C LEU A 47 0.01 3.61 -0.45
N ASP A 48 -1.22 3.23 -0.75
CA ASP A 48 -1.54 2.33 -1.85
C ASP A 48 -1.29 2.99 -3.22
N SER A 49 -1.58 4.28 -3.38
CA SER A 49 -1.27 5.04 -4.61
C SER A 49 0.24 5.14 -4.84
N VAL A 50 1.02 5.41 -3.80
CA VAL A 50 2.50 5.44 -3.87
C VAL A 50 3.05 4.06 -4.19
N ARG A 51 2.49 3.00 -3.58
CA ARG A 51 2.84 1.60 -3.90
C ARG A 51 2.53 1.28 -5.35
N TYR A 52 1.32 1.61 -5.82
CA TYR A 52 0.87 1.34 -7.18
C TYR A 52 1.72 2.08 -8.21
N ALA A 53 2.02 3.37 -8.00
CA ALA A 53 2.91 4.12 -8.89
C ALA A 53 4.31 3.50 -8.99
N LYS A 54 4.83 2.95 -7.88
CA LYS A 54 6.10 2.23 -7.85
C LYS A 54 6.02 0.84 -8.50
N GLU A 55 4.92 0.13 -8.34
CA GLU A 55 4.65 -1.16 -8.99
C GLU A 55 4.53 -1.00 -10.51
N VAL A 56 3.86 0.06 -10.97
CA VAL A 56 3.84 0.44 -12.39
C VAL A 56 5.25 0.74 -12.90
N LYS A 57 6.09 1.43 -12.11
CA LYS A 57 7.51 1.63 -12.47
C LYS A 57 8.30 0.33 -12.54
N PHE A 58 8.01 -0.63 -11.67
CA PHE A 58 8.63 -1.96 -11.67
C PHE A 58 8.19 -2.78 -12.89
N MET A 59 6.90 -2.85 -13.16
CA MET A 59 6.32 -3.52 -14.34
C MET A 59 6.83 -2.91 -15.66
N ARG A 60 7.06 -1.61 -15.68
CA ARG A 60 7.62 -0.89 -16.83
C ARG A 60 9.15 -0.90 -16.87
N LEU A 61 9.84 -1.48 -15.87
CA LEU A 61 11.29 -1.58 -15.87
C LEU A 61 11.73 -2.65 -16.87
N HIS A 62 12.10 -2.23 -18.08
CA HIS A 62 12.77 -3.05 -19.08
C HIS A 62 14.25 -2.68 -19.13
N GLN A 63 15.13 -3.64 -19.42
CA GLN A 63 16.58 -3.41 -19.44
C GLN A 63 16.97 -2.26 -20.39
N GLY A 64 16.35 -2.17 -21.57
CA GLY A 64 16.57 -1.08 -22.53
C GLY A 64 18.05 -0.91 -22.87
N SER A 65 18.57 0.31 -22.75
CA SER A 65 19.99 0.64 -22.92
C SER A 65 20.83 0.56 -21.64
N LEU A 66 20.24 0.10 -20.52
CA LEU A 66 20.96 -0.04 -19.25
C LEU A 66 21.93 -1.23 -19.31
N SER A 67 23.12 -1.04 -18.75
CA SER A 67 24.00 -2.17 -18.47
C SER A 67 23.36 -3.12 -17.45
N VAL A 68 23.68 -4.40 -17.57
CA VAL A 68 23.12 -5.48 -16.71
C VAL A 68 23.28 -5.14 -15.23
N SER A 69 24.43 -4.60 -14.82
CA SER A 69 24.69 -4.15 -13.44
C SER A 69 23.73 -3.05 -12.98
N LYS A 70 23.48 -2.04 -13.83
CA LYS A 70 22.64 -0.89 -13.49
C LYS A 70 21.16 -1.27 -13.44
N TYR A 71 20.74 -2.21 -14.29
CA TYR A 71 19.42 -2.83 -14.24
C TYR A 71 19.24 -3.65 -12.96
N ALA A 72 20.19 -4.55 -12.65
CA ALA A 72 20.14 -5.40 -11.46
C ALA A 72 20.04 -4.58 -10.17
N MET A 73 20.82 -3.52 -10.04
CA MET A 73 20.76 -2.61 -8.88
C MET A 73 19.39 -1.93 -8.73
N ARG A 74 18.78 -1.47 -9.84
CA ARG A 74 17.44 -0.86 -9.82
C ARG A 74 16.36 -1.88 -9.47
N PHE A 75 16.47 -3.09 -10.02
CA PHE A 75 15.56 -4.18 -9.73
C PHE A 75 15.62 -4.58 -8.27
N GLU A 76 16.82 -4.77 -7.71
CA GLU A 76 17.00 -5.18 -6.31
C GLU A 76 16.50 -4.11 -5.32
N HIS A 77 16.77 -2.83 -5.60
CA HIS A 77 16.27 -1.73 -4.76
C HIS A 77 14.73 -1.68 -4.72
N LEU A 78 14.08 -1.85 -5.88
CA LEU A 78 12.62 -1.87 -5.98
C LEU A 78 12.02 -3.15 -5.35
N ALA A 79 12.67 -4.30 -5.54
CA ALA A 79 12.24 -5.58 -4.99
C ALA A 79 12.33 -5.60 -3.45
N ARG A 80 13.38 -5.04 -2.84
CA ARG A 80 13.50 -4.91 -1.38
C ARG A 80 12.35 -4.10 -0.78
N PHE A 81 12.01 -2.96 -1.38
CA PHE A 81 10.88 -2.16 -0.93
C PHE A 81 9.54 -2.90 -1.02
N TYR A 82 9.34 -3.68 -2.09
CA TYR A 82 8.13 -4.49 -2.24
C TYR A 82 8.05 -5.59 -1.18
N PHE A 83 9.17 -6.28 -0.93
CA PHE A 83 9.23 -7.35 0.05
C PHE A 83 9.13 -6.85 1.49
N GLU A 84 9.69 -5.68 1.80
CA GLU A 84 9.61 -5.05 3.11
C GLU A 84 8.19 -4.56 3.42
N ALA A 85 7.52 -3.92 2.46
CA ALA A 85 6.11 -3.54 2.58
C ALA A 85 5.16 -4.74 2.74
N ILE A 86 5.43 -5.85 2.03
CA ILE A 86 4.67 -7.10 2.20
C ILE A 86 4.99 -7.76 3.53
N SER A 87 6.27 -7.84 3.91
CA SER A 87 6.74 -8.43 5.17
C SER A 87 6.12 -7.72 6.37
N GLU A 88 6.10 -6.39 6.38
CA GLU A 88 5.51 -5.60 7.46
C GLU A 88 4.00 -5.83 7.54
N ALA A 89 3.30 -5.80 6.39
CA ALA A 89 1.87 -6.11 6.32
C ALA A 89 1.52 -7.56 6.71
N TRP A 90 2.45 -8.50 6.51
CA TRP A 90 2.30 -9.91 6.90
C TRP A 90 2.61 -10.11 8.40
N ARG A 91 3.61 -9.40 8.93
CA ARG A 91 3.95 -9.39 10.37
C ARG A 91 2.84 -8.74 11.19
N CYS A 92 2.27 -7.63 10.74
CA CYS A 92 1.10 -7.02 11.38
C CYS A 92 -0.10 -7.98 11.40
N ARG A 93 -0.29 -8.83 10.38
CA ARG A 93 -1.36 -9.84 10.39
C ARG A 93 -1.09 -11.05 11.28
N LYS A 94 0.18 -11.42 11.46
CA LYS A 94 0.57 -12.59 12.25
C LYS A 94 0.69 -12.30 13.76
N PHE A 95 0.87 -11.04 14.12
CA PHE A 95 1.07 -10.60 15.50
C PHE A 95 0.08 -9.52 15.97
N ALA A 96 -1.02 -9.29 15.24
CA ALA A 96 -2.18 -8.54 15.71
C ALA A 96 -3.22 -9.47 16.32
#